data_AF-A0A852MHU1-F1
#
_entry.id   AF-A0A852MHU1-F1
#
_cell.length_a   1.000
_cell.length_b   1.000
_cell.length_c   1.000
_cell.angle_alpha   90.00
_cell.angle_beta   90.00
_cell.angle_gamma   90.00
#
_symmetry.space_group_name_H-M   'P 1'
#
loop_
_entity.id
_entity.type
_entity.pdbx_description
1 polymer ?
#
loop_
_entity_poly.entity_id
_entity_poly.type
_entity_poly.pdbx_seq_one_letter_code
_entity_poly.pdbx_strand_id
1 'polypeptide(L)'
;LLREKFRDFSLETGTVGQDRVDRANAAIEELIAAGHAEAATLAEWKDGLNESWADLLELIDTRGQLLAASHDLHKFFYDGAELLELIAARRRELPQDLGEDAGTVEAFHRGHSAFERQLQLLESQVRQFREAAARLQAAYAGEKAAGIQEREQQVARALRELLEACSGRRARLADTADKHRFFGAARDLLSWMESVVRQIETQEKPR
;
A
#
# COMPACT_ATOMS: atom_id res chain seq x y z
N LEU A 1 -5.50 20.88 1.86
CA LEU A 1 -5.70 22.27 2.34
C LEU A 1 -4.42 23.03 2.68
N LEU A 2 -3.65 22.69 3.74
CA LEU A 2 -2.49 23.51 4.15
C LEU A 2 -1.34 23.51 3.12
N ARG A 3 -1.02 22.34 2.55
CA ARG A 3 -0.02 22.18 1.48
C ARG A 3 -0.40 22.91 0.20
N GLU A 4 -1.67 22.85 -0.20
CA GLU A 4 -2.16 23.52 -1.42
C GLU A 4 -2.11 25.03 -1.25
N LYS A 5 -2.60 25.56 -0.13
CA LYS A 5 -2.50 26.99 0.18
C LYS A 5 -1.05 27.48 0.19
N PHE A 6 -0.13 26.70 0.75
CA PHE A 6 1.28 27.06 0.77
C PHE A 6 1.94 27.00 -0.62
N ARG A 7 1.55 26.03 -1.45
CA ARG A 7 2.00 25.95 -2.85
C ARG A 7 1.56 27.18 -3.63
N ASP A 8 0.30 27.60 -3.48
CA ASP A 8 -0.23 28.76 -4.18
C ASP A 8 0.46 30.04 -3.70
N PHE A 9 0.65 30.19 -2.38
CA PHE A 9 1.44 31.27 -1.78
C PHE A 9 2.89 31.31 -2.30
N SER A 10 3.57 30.16 -2.37
CA SER A 10 4.95 30.06 -2.87
C SER A 10 5.05 30.48 -4.34
N LEU A 11 4.11 30.03 -5.18
CA LEU A 11 4.08 30.39 -6.60
C LEU A 11 3.83 31.89 -6.81
N GLU A 12 2.86 32.45 -6.10
CA GLU A 12 2.54 33.88 -6.17
C GLU A 12 3.71 34.72 -5.67
N THR A 13 4.28 34.36 -4.51
CA THR A 13 5.40 35.08 -3.90
C THR A 13 6.63 35.03 -4.79
N GLY A 14 6.97 33.87 -5.36
CA GLY A 14 8.10 33.73 -6.27
C GLY A 14 7.92 34.57 -7.53
N THR A 15 6.74 34.55 -8.14
CA THR A 15 6.49 35.29 -9.39
C THR A 15 6.46 36.80 -9.17
N VAL A 16 5.69 37.27 -8.19
CA VAL A 16 5.52 38.71 -7.91
C VAL A 16 6.75 39.30 -7.23
N GLY A 17 7.38 38.54 -6.33
CA GLY A 17 8.58 38.97 -5.63
C GLY A 17 9.79 39.05 -6.55
N GLN A 18 9.99 38.08 -7.45
CA GLN A 18 11.10 38.12 -8.40
C GLN A 18 11.00 39.33 -9.33
N ASP A 19 9.83 39.61 -9.91
CA ASP A 19 9.62 40.80 -10.76
C ASP A 19 9.92 42.12 -10.01
N ARG A 20 9.56 42.20 -8.73
CA ARG A 20 9.88 43.38 -7.90
C ARG A 20 11.37 43.53 -7.63
N VAL A 21 12.05 42.44 -7.31
CA VAL A 21 13.50 42.42 -7.07
C VAL A 21 14.26 42.78 -8.35
N ASP A 22 13.87 42.21 -9.48
CA ASP A 22 14.48 42.49 -10.79
C ASP A 22 14.35 43.97 -11.17
N ARG A 23 13.18 44.58 -10.95
CA ARG A 23 12.96 46.02 -11.19
C ARG A 23 13.80 46.90 -10.26
N ALA A 24 13.91 46.55 -8.98
CA ALA A 24 14.73 47.28 -8.03
C ALA A 24 16.22 47.20 -8.40
N ASN A 25 16.69 46.01 -8.77
CA ASN A 25 18.05 45.79 -9.26
C ASN A 25 18.35 46.62 -10.51
N ALA A 26 17.45 46.62 -11.51
CA ALA A 26 17.61 47.40 -12.73
C ALA A 26 17.69 48.91 -12.44
N ALA A 27 16.82 49.44 -11.58
CA ALA A 27 16.84 50.84 -11.20
C ALA A 27 18.14 51.24 -10.47
N ILE A 28 18.65 50.38 -9.59
CA ILE A 28 19.93 50.60 -8.92
C ILE A 28 21.09 50.58 -9.92
N GLU A 29 21.10 49.64 -10.86
CA GLU A 29 22.14 49.53 -11.90
C GLU A 29 22.18 50.76 -12.81
N GLU A 30 21.02 51.29 -13.21
CA GLU A 30 20.92 52.53 -14.00
C GLU A 30 21.54 53.73 -13.27
N LEU A 31 21.25 53.88 -11.96
CA LEU A 31 21.83 54.96 -11.14
C LEU A 31 23.35 54.82 -11.01
N ILE A 32 23.85 53.61 -10.79
CA ILE A 32 25.29 53.35 -10.72
C ILE A 32 25.95 53.66 -12.07
N ALA A 33 25.36 53.21 -13.18
CA ALA A 33 25.87 53.47 -14.53
C ALA A 33 25.88 54.97 -14.89
N ALA A 34 24.93 55.76 -14.37
CA ALA A 34 24.89 57.20 -14.52
C ALA A 34 25.93 57.96 -13.66
N GLY A 35 26.74 57.26 -12.86
CA GLY A 35 27.75 57.86 -11.99
C GLY A 35 27.16 58.55 -10.76
N HIS A 36 26.07 58.03 -10.21
CA HIS A 36 25.44 58.59 -9.01
C HIS A 36 26.45 58.71 -7.85
N ALA A 37 26.38 59.81 -7.11
CA ALA A 37 27.33 60.12 -6.03
C ALA A 37 27.38 59.04 -4.93
N GLU A 38 26.26 58.34 -4.72
CA GLU A 38 26.11 57.28 -3.72
C GLU A 38 26.20 55.87 -4.32
N ALA A 39 26.87 55.69 -5.47
CA ALA A 39 26.96 54.40 -6.17
C ALA A 39 27.45 53.25 -5.27
N ALA A 40 28.39 53.52 -4.35
CA ALA A 40 28.86 52.53 -3.38
C ALA A 40 27.75 52.04 -2.43
N THR A 41 26.99 52.96 -1.84
CA THR A 41 25.87 52.64 -0.95
C THR A 41 24.73 51.94 -1.69
N LEU A 42 24.45 52.35 -2.94
CA LEU A 42 23.46 51.68 -3.79
C LEU A 42 23.85 50.23 -4.09
N ALA A 43 25.13 49.96 -4.36
CA ALA A 43 25.63 48.60 -4.55
C ALA A 43 25.45 47.74 -3.28
N GLU A 44 25.79 48.28 -2.10
CA GLU A 44 25.56 47.58 -0.82
C GLU A 44 24.07 47.25 -0.60
N TRP A 45 23.17 48.17 -0.91
CA TRP A 45 21.72 47.93 -0.80
C TRP A 45 21.23 46.86 -1.78
N LYS A 46 21.76 46.87 -3.01
CA LYS A 46 21.47 45.84 -4.01
C LYS A 46 21.89 44.47 -3.52
N ASP A 47 23.09 44.35 -2.97
CA ASP A 47 23.60 43.08 -2.45
C ASP A 47 22.75 42.58 -1.28
N GLY A 48 22.43 43.45 -0.32
CA GLY A 48 21.58 43.10 0.83
C GLY A 48 20.13 42.73 0.44
N LEU A 49 19.57 43.37 -0.60
CA LEU A 49 18.27 43.00 -1.16
C LEU A 49 18.30 41.58 -1.76
N ASN A 50 19.33 41.28 -2.55
CA ASN A 50 19.46 39.99 -3.21
C ASN A 50 19.73 38.85 -2.20
N GLU A 51 20.55 39.11 -1.17
CA GLU A 51 20.75 38.18 -0.06
C GLU A 51 19.44 37.90 0.68
N SER A 52 18.71 38.94 1.09
CA SER A 52 17.42 38.79 1.78
C SER A 52 16.37 38.06 0.93
N TRP A 53 16.40 38.27 -0.39
CA TRP A 53 15.51 37.56 -1.32
C TRP A 53 15.89 36.09 -1.44
N ALA A 54 17.19 35.77 -1.53
CA ALA A 54 17.67 34.40 -1.55
C ALA A 54 17.29 33.65 -0.26
N ASP A 55 17.48 34.28 0.90
CA ASP A 55 17.09 33.71 2.20
C ASP A 55 15.58 33.41 2.27
N LEU A 56 14.74 34.31 1.74
CA LEU A 56 13.29 34.10 1.68
C LEU A 56 12.94 32.91 0.79
N LEU A 57 13.59 32.77 -0.36
CA LEU A 57 13.37 31.63 -1.26
C LEU A 57 13.77 30.31 -0.59
N GLU A 58 14.91 30.27 0.11
CA GLU A 58 15.33 29.10 0.87
C GLU A 58 14.35 28.74 2.00
N LEU A 59 13.84 29.75 2.71
CA LEU A 59 12.83 29.55 3.75
C LEU A 59 11.52 28.98 3.18
N ILE A 60 11.09 29.49 2.02
CA ILE A 60 9.90 29.00 1.32
C ILE A 60 10.09 27.54 0.90
N ASP A 61 11.25 27.19 0.33
CA ASP A 61 11.54 25.82 -0.08
C ASP A 61 11.57 24.87 1.12
N THR A 62 12.33 25.22 2.17
CA THR A 62 12.40 24.46 3.43
C THR A 62 11.02 24.23 4.02
N ARG A 63 10.17 25.27 4.04
CA ARG A 63 8.79 25.15 4.53
C ARG A 63 7.95 24.24 3.64
N GLY A 64 8.12 24.30 2.32
CA GLY A 64 7.48 23.41 1.36
C GLY A 64 7.83 21.95 1.60
N GLN A 65 9.12 21.65 1.79
CA GLN A 65 9.62 20.32 2.10
C GLN A 65 9.04 19.78 3.42
N LEU A 66 9.02 20.60 4.49
CA LEU A 66 8.45 20.20 5.78
C LEU A 66 6.94 19.87 5.68
N LEU A 67 6.19 20.66 4.90
CA LEU A 67 4.76 20.40 4.68
C LEU A 67 4.52 19.13 3.87
N ALA A 68 5.36 18.85 2.87
CA ALA A 68 5.31 17.61 2.11
C ALA A 68 5.61 16.40 3.01
N ALA A 69 6.70 16.47 3.78
CA ALA A 69 7.09 15.41 4.71
C ALA A 69 6.01 15.12 5.76
N SER A 70 5.40 16.18 6.32
CA SER A 70 4.28 16.04 7.28
C SER A 70 3.05 15.40 6.63
N HIS A 71 2.68 15.85 5.43
CA HIS A 71 1.58 15.25 4.68
C HIS A 71 1.81 13.76 4.44
N ASP A 72 3.01 13.37 4.00
CA ASP A 72 3.32 11.98 3.68
C ASP A 72 3.32 11.09 4.93
N LEU A 73 3.75 11.63 6.07
CA LEU A 73 3.65 10.94 7.35
C LEU A 73 2.19 10.70 7.76
N HIS A 74 1.33 11.73 7.68
CA HIS A 74 -0.08 11.59 8.00
C HIS A 74 -0.79 10.61 7.06
N LYS A 75 -0.52 10.72 5.76
CA LYS A 75 -1.03 9.81 4.74
C LYS A 75 -0.60 8.37 5.03
N PHE A 76 0.64 8.14 5.43
CA PHE A 76 1.11 6.80 5.80
C PHE A 76 0.30 6.20 6.95
N PHE A 77 0.05 6.94 8.03
CA PHE A 77 -0.75 6.40 9.14
C PHE A 77 -2.21 6.15 8.73
N TYR A 78 -2.77 7.02 7.90
CA TYR A 78 -4.12 6.85 7.35
C TYR A 78 -4.21 5.60 6.46
N ASP A 79 -3.33 5.48 5.46
CA ASP A 79 -3.25 4.33 4.56
C ASP A 79 -3.05 3.01 5.34
N GLY A 80 -2.24 3.05 6.41
CA GLY A 80 -2.03 1.90 7.28
C GLY A 80 -3.28 1.46 8.04
N ALA A 81 -4.10 2.41 8.51
CA ALA A 81 -5.38 2.11 9.15
C ALA A 81 -6.39 1.52 8.14
N GLU A 82 -6.52 2.11 6.96
CA GLU A 82 -7.38 1.61 5.88
C GLU A 82 -6.98 0.19 5.45
N LEU A 83 -5.67 -0.09 5.32
CA LEU A 83 -5.19 -1.43 5.00
C LEU A 83 -5.50 -2.45 6.09
N LEU A 84 -5.39 -2.07 7.37
CA LEU A 84 -5.74 -2.97 8.48
C LEU A 84 -7.24 -3.32 8.45
N GLU A 85 -8.11 -2.33 8.24
CA GLU A 85 -9.55 -2.55 8.12
C GLU A 85 -9.89 -3.43 6.92
N LEU A 86 -9.23 -3.20 5.77
CA LEU A 86 -9.40 -4.02 4.58
C LEU A 86 -8.96 -5.47 4.82
N ILE A 87 -7.79 -5.70 5.43
CA ILE A 87 -7.31 -7.04 5.79
C ILE A 87 -8.30 -7.71 6.75
N ALA A 88 -8.79 -6.99 7.76
CA ALA A 88 -9.77 -7.51 8.71
C ALA A 88 -11.11 -7.87 8.03
N ALA A 89 -11.55 -7.08 7.05
CA ALA A 89 -12.74 -7.37 6.26
C ALA A 89 -12.54 -8.65 5.43
N ARG A 90 -11.42 -8.78 4.71
CA ARG A 90 -11.09 -10.01 3.97
C ARG A 90 -11.02 -11.24 4.85
N ARG A 91 -10.47 -11.11 6.06
CA ARG A 91 -10.44 -12.20 7.04
C ARG A 91 -11.85 -12.64 7.47
N ARG A 92 -12.78 -11.70 7.61
CA ARG A 92 -14.18 -12.00 7.96
C ARG A 92 -14.96 -12.65 6.80
N GLU A 93 -14.58 -12.35 5.56
CA GLU A 93 -15.17 -12.96 4.35
C GLU A 93 -14.75 -14.43 4.15
N LEU A 94 -13.68 -14.90 4.83
CA LEU A 94 -13.16 -16.25 4.66
C LEU A 94 -14.18 -17.29 5.18
N PRO A 95 -14.76 -18.14 4.31
CA PRO A 95 -15.74 -19.13 4.75
C PRO A 95 -15.10 -20.20 5.63
N GLN A 96 -15.88 -20.84 6.51
CA GLN A 96 -15.42 -21.96 7.34
C GLN A 96 -15.91 -23.33 6.87
N ASP A 97 -16.97 -23.35 6.07
CA ASP A 97 -17.57 -24.57 5.53
C ASP A 97 -16.62 -25.27 4.54
N LEU A 98 -16.58 -26.60 4.59
CA LEU A 98 -15.74 -27.45 3.77
C LEU A 98 -16.54 -28.27 2.74
N GLY A 99 -17.88 -28.26 2.82
CA GLY A 99 -18.75 -29.01 1.92
C GLY A 99 -19.09 -30.41 2.43
N GLU A 100 -20.28 -30.90 2.06
CA GLU A 100 -20.82 -32.18 2.53
C GLU A 100 -20.65 -33.33 1.52
N ASP A 101 -20.30 -33.00 0.28
CA ASP A 101 -20.11 -33.93 -0.83
C ASP A 101 -18.97 -33.48 -1.76
N ALA A 102 -18.51 -34.39 -2.63
CA ALA A 102 -17.39 -34.15 -3.53
C ALA A 102 -17.60 -32.93 -4.45
N GLY A 103 -18.79 -32.73 -4.99
CA GLY A 103 -19.10 -31.63 -5.90
C GLY A 103 -19.08 -30.28 -5.19
N THR A 104 -19.66 -30.21 -3.98
CA THR A 104 -19.64 -29.01 -3.14
C THR A 104 -18.21 -28.64 -2.72
N VAL A 105 -17.39 -29.61 -2.33
CA VAL A 105 -15.99 -29.39 -1.96
C VAL A 105 -15.18 -28.83 -3.13
N GLU A 106 -15.36 -29.38 -4.34
CA GLU A 106 -14.71 -28.85 -5.54
C GLU A 106 -15.14 -27.42 -5.88
N ALA A 107 -16.44 -27.11 -5.73
CA ALA A 107 -16.94 -25.75 -5.91
C ALA A 107 -16.31 -24.78 -4.91
N PHE A 108 -16.21 -25.17 -3.64
CA PHE A 108 -15.55 -24.39 -2.60
C PHE A 108 -14.06 -24.22 -2.85
N HIS A 109 -13.37 -25.25 -3.36
CA HIS A 109 -11.97 -25.14 -3.74
C HIS A 109 -11.75 -24.12 -4.86
N ARG A 110 -12.60 -24.13 -5.90
CA ARG A 110 -12.55 -23.12 -6.98
C ARG A 110 -12.81 -21.71 -6.47
N GLY A 111 -13.81 -21.55 -5.59
CA GLY A 111 -14.13 -20.28 -4.94
C GLY A 111 -12.97 -19.76 -4.08
N HIS A 112 -12.36 -20.65 -3.27
CA HIS A 112 -11.21 -20.32 -2.43
C HIS A 112 -9.99 -19.90 -3.26
N SER A 113 -9.71 -20.60 -4.37
CA SER A 113 -8.65 -20.20 -5.30
C SER A 113 -8.90 -18.83 -5.94
N ALA A 114 -10.16 -18.46 -6.20
CA ALA A 114 -10.51 -17.13 -6.69
C ALA A 114 -10.30 -16.06 -5.62
N PHE A 115 -10.68 -16.34 -4.38
CA PHE A 115 -10.43 -15.46 -3.24
C PHE A 115 -8.92 -15.21 -3.03
N GLU A 116 -8.09 -16.26 -3.07
CA GLU A 116 -6.64 -16.12 -2.95
C GLU A 116 -6.01 -15.31 -4.08
N ARG A 117 -6.53 -15.41 -5.31
CA ARG A 117 -6.11 -14.52 -6.41
C ARG A 117 -6.46 -13.06 -6.14
N GLN A 118 -7.59 -12.78 -5.51
CA GLN A 118 -7.98 -11.41 -5.14
C GLN A 118 -7.05 -10.84 -4.05
N LEU A 119 -6.48 -11.68 -3.18
CA LEU A 119 -5.52 -11.25 -2.17
C LEU A 119 -4.18 -10.77 -2.75
N GLN A 120 -3.82 -11.17 -3.98
CA GLN A 120 -2.56 -10.72 -4.61
C GLN A 120 -2.50 -9.19 -4.77
N LEU A 121 -3.64 -8.53 -5.01
CA LEU A 121 -3.70 -7.07 -5.04
C LEU A 121 -3.42 -6.48 -3.65
N LEU A 122 -4.01 -7.07 -2.61
CA LEU A 122 -3.78 -6.65 -1.22
C LEU A 122 -2.33 -6.84 -0.80
N GLU A 123 -1.70 -7.97 -1.18
CA GLU A 123 -0.27 -8.20 -0.96
C GLU A 123 0.59 -7.13 -1.65
N SER A 124 0.22 -6.72 -2.87
CA SER A 124 0.91 -5.63 -3.56
C SER A 124 0.75 -4.28 -2.86
N GLN A 125 -0.45 -3.97 -2.36
CA GLN A 125 -0.70 -2.74 -1.60
C GLN A 125 0.12 -2.71 -0.30
N VAL A 126 0.17 -3.84 0.43
CA VAL A 126 1.00 -3.96 1.63
C VAL A 126 2.49 -3.85 1.29
N ARG A 127 2.96 -4.39 0.16
CA ARG A 127 4.36 -4.19 -0.27
C ARG A 127 4.68 -2.72 -0.52
N GLN A 128 3.82 -1.99 -1.25
CA GLN A 128 4.00 -0.56 -1.48
C GLN A 128 3.97 0.24 -0.17
N PHE A 129 3.11 -0.17 0.77
CA PHE A 129 3.05 0.41 2.11
C PHE A 129 4.36 0.23 2.89
N ARG A 130 4.96 -0.96 2.82
CA ARG A 130 6.27 -1.25 3.45
C ARG A 130 7.41 -0.45 2.82
N GLU A 131 7.40 -0.27 1.50
CA GLU A 131 8.36 0.61 0.82
C GLU A 131 8.21 2.07 1.26
N ALA A 132 6.98 2.55 1.44
CA ALA A 132 6.72 3.87 2.00
C ALA A 132 7.21 3.98 3.46
N ALA A 133 6.99 2.95 4.27
CA ALA A 133 7.50 2.87 5.64
C ALA A 133 9.04 2.99 5.66
N ALA A 134 9.74 2.25 4.80
CA ALA A 134 11.20 2.30 4.72
C ALA A 134 11.73 3.69 4.36
N ARG A 135 11.09 4.37 3.39
CA ARG A 135 11.43 5.75 3.04
C ARG A 135 11.22 6.71 4.21
N LEU A 136 10.09 6.59 4.91
CA LEU A 136 9.79 7.44 6.07
C LEU A 136 10.71 7.15 7.26
N GLN A 137 11.07 5.89 7.51
CA GLN A 137 12.03 5.52 8.56
C GLN A 137 13.43 6.08 8.30
N ALA A 138 13.83 6.26 7.04
CA ALA A 138 15.08 6.94 6.72
C ALA A 138 15.02 8.47 6.97
N ALA A 139 13.82 9.06 6.91
CA ALA A 139 13.62 10.50 7.06
C ALA A 139 13.28 10.94 8.50
N TYR A 140 12.86 10.02 9.37
CA TYR A 140 12.45 10.30 10.74
C TYR A 140 13.29 9.52 11.76
N ALA A 141 13.41 10.06 12.98
CA ALA A 141 14.11 9.42 14.10
C ALA A 141 13.26 9.44 15.38
N GLY A 142 13.69 8.71 16.41
CA GLY A 142 13.03 8.66 17.72
C GLY A 142 11.62 8.09 17.66
N GLU A 143 10.69 8.69 18.41
CA GLU A 143 9.30 8.20 18.54
C GLU A 143 8.57 8.11 17.20
N LYS A 144 8.82 9.03 16.26
CA LYS A 144 8.19 9.00 14.94
C LYS A 144 8.63 7.77 14.14
N ALA A 145 9.93 7.46 14.13
CA ALA A 145 10.46 6.28 13.47
C ALA A 145 9.90 4.98 14.10
N ALA A 146 9.82 4.95 15.43
CA ALA A 146 9.23 3.83 16.16
C ALA A 146 7.74 3.63 15.81
N GLY A 147 6.96 4.71 15.76
CA GLY A 147 5.55 4.64 15.35
C GLY A 147 5.34 4.19 13.91
N ILE A 148 6.22 4.61 12.98
CA ILE A 148 6.20 4.14 11.58
C ILE A 148 6.49 2.63 11.54
N GLN A 149 7.52 2.19 12.27
CA GLN A 149 7.89 0.78 12.35
C GLN A 149 6.78 -0.07 12.93
N GLU A 150 6.17 0.37 14.04
CA GLU A 150 5.08 -0.35 14.68
C GLU A 150 3.89 -0.52 13.72
N ARG A 151 3.50 0.56 13.02
CA ARG A 151 2.40 0.50 12.06
C ARG A 151 2.71 -0.44 10.89
N GLU A 152 3.92 -0.41 10.35
CA GLU A 152 4.38 -1.34 9.31
C GLU A 152 4.27 -2.80 9.77
N GLN A 153 4.75 -3.09 10.98
CA GLN A 153 4.71 -4.43 11.54
C GLN A 153 3.28 -4.92 11.78
N GLN A 154 2.38 -4.04 12.24
CA GLN A 154 0.96 -4.37 12.42
C GLN A 154 0.32 -4.79 11.10
N VAL A 155 0.50 -4.02 10.03
CA VAL A 155 -0.04 -4.33 8.69
C VAL A 155 0.56 -5.63 8.16
N ALA A 156 1.89 -5.78 8.24
CA ALA A 156 2.59 -6.98 7.76
C ALA A 156 2.16 -8.25 8.51
N ARG A 157 1.96 -8.14 9.83
CA ARG A 157 1.46 -9.23 10.67
C ARG A 157 0.02 -9.60 10.30
N ALA A 158 -0.87 -8.62 10.17
CA ALA A 158 -2.26 -8.86 9.83
C ALA A 158 -2.39 -9.59 8.48
N LEU A 159 -1.63 -9.16 7.47
CA LEU A 159 -1.59 -9.83 6.18
C LEU A 159 -1.08 -11.27 6.30
N ARG A 160 0.01 -11.48 7.05
CA ARG A 160 0.56 -12.82 7.28
C ARG A 160 -0.47 -13.75 7.91
N GLU A 161 -1.15 -13.30 8.96
CA GLU A 161 -2.21 -14.09 9.62
C GLU A 161 -3.36 -14.44 8.67
N LEU A 162 -3.73 -13.52 7.76
CA LEU A 162 -4.74 -13.80 6.73
C LEU A 162 -4.26 -14.86 5.73
N LEU A 163 -3.02 -14.77 5.25
CA LEU A 163 -2.44 -15.73 4.31
C LEU A 163 -2.32 -17.12 4.94
N GLU A 164 -1.90 -17.21 6.21
CA GLU A 164 -1.87 -18.47 6.95
C GLU A 164 -3.27 -19.08 7.12
N ALA A 165 -4.28 -18.27 7.41
CA ALA A 165 -5.68 -18.75 7.47
C ALA A 165 -6.17 -19.28 6.11
N CYS A 166 -5.78 -18.63 5.01
CA CYS A 166 -6.10 -19.09 3.66
C CYS A 166 -5.41 -20.41 3.33
N SER A 167 -4.12 -20.52 3.65
CA SER A 167 -3.34 -21.75 3.49
C SER A 167 -3.95 -22.91 4.29
N GLY A 168 -4.28 -22.69 5.56
CA GLY A 168 -4.93 -23.69 6.41
C GLY A 168 -6.29 -24.12 5.88
N ARG A 169 -7.11 -23.19 5.36
CA ARG A 169 -8.38 -23.54 4.70
C ARG A 169 -8.16 -24.37 3.44
N ARG A 170 -7.18 -24.01 2.60
CA ARG A 170 -6.84 -24.74 1.38
C ARG A 170 -6.47 -26.19 1.69
N ALA A 171 -5.64 -26.41 2.71
CA ALA A 171 -5.26 -27.75 3.17
C ALA A 171 -6.50 -28.56 3.61
N ARG A 172 -7.37 -27.98 4.44
CA ARG A 172 -8.61 -28.64 4.89
C ARG A 172 -9.56 -28.98 3.74
N LEU A 173 -9.68 -28.12 2.74
CA LEU A 173 -10.49 -28.40 1.54
C LEU A 173 -9.89 -29.56 0.73
N ALA A 174 -8.56 -29.61 0.59
CA ALA A 174 -7.88 -30.72 -0.08
C ALA A 174 -8.08 -32.05 0.66
N ASP A 175 -7.89 -32.07 1.98
CA ASP A 175 -8.12 -33.26 2.81
C ASP A 175 -9.58 -33.76 2.70
N THR A 176 -10.53 -32.82 2.69
CA THR A 176 -11.96 -33.14 2.55
C THR A 176 -12.25 -33.71 1.16
N ALA A 177 -11.66 -33.14 0.11
CA ALA A 177 -11.80 -33.66 -1.25
C ALA A 177 -11.25 -35.08 -1.37
N ASP A 178 -10.07 -35.33 -0.81
CA ASP A 178 -9.44 -36.65 -0.78
C ASP A 178 -10.30 -37.68 -0.03
N LYS A 179 -10.90 -37.28 1.11
CA LYS A 179 -11.86 -38.11 1.85
C LYS A 179 -13.05 -38.53 0.98
N HIS A 180 -13.68 -37.57 0.29
CA HIS A 180 -14.83 -37.87 -0.56
C HIS A 180 -14.45 -38.71 -1.77
N ARG A 181 -13.29 -38.48 -2.38
CA ARG A 181 -12.76 -39.30 -3.48
C ARG A 181 -12.55 -40.75 -3.05
N PHE A 182 -11.98 -40.96 -1.86
CA PHE A 182 -11.78 -42.29 -1.29
C PHE A 182 -13.11 -43.01 -1.05
N PHE A 183 -14.07 -42.37 -0.38
CA PHE A 183 -15.39 -43.00 -0.12
C PHE A 183 -16.15 -43.29 -1.41
N GLY A 184 -16.06 -42.42 -2.42
CA GLY A 184 -16.59 -42.69 -3.76
C GLY A 184 -16.01 -43.97 -4.34
N ALA A 185 -14.68 -44.06 -4.42
CA ALA A 185 -13.99 -45.23 -4.96
C ALA A 185 -14.31 -46.53 -4.18
N ALA A 186 -14.38 -46.46 -2.85
CA ALA A 186 -14.74 -47.61 -2.02
C ALA A 186 -16.18 -48.08 -2.29
N ARG A 187 -17.14 -47.16 -2.41
CA ARG A 187 -18.54 -47.48 -2.72
C ARG A 187 -18.67 -48.09 -4.12
N ASP A 188 -17.94 -47.56 -5.09
CA ASP A 188 -17.94 -48.07 -6.46
C ASP A 188 -17.38 -49.50 -6.51
N LEU A 189 -16.29 -49.77 -5.77
CA LEU A 189 -15.73 -51.12 -5.64
C LEU A 189 -16.69 -52.09 -4.95
N LEU A 190 -17.34 -51.68 -3.85
CA LEU A 190 -18.32 -52.53 -3.16
C LEU A 190 -19.51 -52.87 -4.07
N SER A 191 -20.06 -51.88 -4.78
CA SER A 191 -21.13 -52.08 -5.76
C SER A 191 -20.72 -53.03 -6.88
N TRP A 192 -19.49 -52.90 -7.39
CA TRP A 192 -18.93 -53.83 -8.37
C TRP A 192 -18.81 -55.25 -7.82
N MET A 193 -18.30 -55.43 -6.60
CA MET A 193 -18.19 -56.74 -5.96
C MET A 193 -19.57 -57.40 -5.78
N GLU A 194 -20.57 -56.66 -5.31
CA GLU A 194 -21.95 -57.15 -5.18
C GLU A 194 -22.52 -57.59 -6.54
N SER A 195 -22.27 -56.81 -7.59
CA SER A 195 -22.66 -57.18 -8.96
C SER A 195 -21.98 -58.47 -9.43
N VAL A 196 -20.69 -58.66 -9.14
CA VAL A 196 -19.94 -59.87 -9.51
C VAL A 196 -20.46 -61.09 -8.75
N VAL A 197 -20.72 -60.96 -7.43
CA VAL A 197 -21.30 -62.05 -6.63
C VAL A 197 -22.65 -62.48 -7.20
N ARG A 198 -23.52 -61.52 -7.53
CA ARG A 198 -24.82 -61.80 -8.15
C ARG A 198 -24.69 -62.48 -9.52
N GLN A 199 -23.67 -62.11 -10.30
CA GLN A 199 -23.38 -62.78 -11.58
C GLN A 199 -22.94 -64.24 -11.37
N ILE A 200 -22.11 -64.52 -10.35
CA ILE A 200 -21.68 -65.88 -10.02
C ILE A 200 -22.89 -66.73 -9.57
N GLU A 201 -23.74 -66.20 -8.71
CA GLU A 201 -24.94 -66.90 -8.20
C GLU A 201 -25.96 -67.23 -9.30
N THR A 202 -25.97 -66.44 -10.38
CA THR A 202 -26.90 -66.63 -11.51
C THR A 202 -26.34 -67.53 -12.61
N GLN A 203 -25.08 -67.99 -12.52
CA GLN A 203 -24.53 -68.99 -13.43
C GLN A 203 -25.08 -70.39 -13.07
N GLU A 204 -25.83 -71.00 -14.00
CA GLU A 204 -26.33 -72.38 -13.83
C GLU A 204 -25.17 -73.37 -13.65
N LYS A 205 -25.38 -74.37 -12.78
CA LYS A 205 -24.40 -75.46 -12.56
C LYS A 205 -24.09 -76.16 -13.89
N PRO A 206 -22.81 -76.39 -14.21
CA PRO A 206 -22.45 -77.13 -15.41
C PRO A 206 -23.08 -78.53 -15.35
N ARG A 207 -23.78 -78.91 -16.43
CA ARG A 207 -24.43 -80.22 -16.60
C ARG A 207 -23.42 -81.34 -16.75
#